data_AF-A0A1G2W9V4-F1
#
_entry.id   AF-A0A1G2W9V4-F1
#
_cell.length_a   1.000
_cell.length_b   1.000
_cell.length_c   1.000
_cell.angle_alpha   90.00
_cell.angle_beta   90.00
_cell.angle_gamma   90.00
#
_symmetry.space_group_name_H-M   'P 1'
#
loop_
_entity.id
_entity.type
_entity.pdbx_description
1 polymer ?
#
loop_
_entity_poly.entity_id
_entity_poly.type
_entity_poly.pdbx_seq_one_letter_code
_entity_poly.pdbx_strand_id
1 'polypeptide(L)'
;MTAPNATTDPGFFDGRYMVEITDWNWGLHVGLSHDTTPVEYRFQGGLAYARSIEMAARVRAPSTHRGKLMRIWISPFGPEVSFGSDGLDDVGRFYERSGDAYGSDFELSLHLPESALGPAVTCLSSVWKYLDIWTVDDPKDRASVTAFSFSASIHPNLIDWAGEPLEAR
;
A
#
# COMPACT_ATOMS: atom_id res chain seq x y z
N MET A 1 -21.31 -19.60 24.98
CA MET A 1 -20.95 -18.17 24.96
C MET A 1 -20.05 -17.96 23.76
N THR A 2 -20.61 -17.49 22.64
CA THR A 2 -19.85 -17.08 21.46
C THR A 2 -19.06 -15.82 21.84
N ALA A 3 -17.76 -15.82 21.60
CA ALA A 3 -16.94 -14.63 21.83
C ALA A 3 -17.55 -13.44 21.07
N PRO A 4 -17.64 -12.24 21.67
CA PRO A 4 -18.07 -11.06 20.95
C PRO A 4 -17.13 -10.87 19.76
N ASN A 5 -17.71 -10.79 18.55
CA ASN A 5 -16.95 -10.49 17.34
C ASN A 5 -16.25 -9.15 17.58
N ALA A 6 -14.91 -9.13 17.60
CA ALA A 6 -14.10 -7.91 17.79
C ALA A 6 -14.36 -6.83 16.72
N THR A 7 -15.21 -7.15 15.74
CA THR A 7 -15.59 -6.40 14.55
C THR A 7 -16.84 -5.53 14.73
N THR A 8 -17.30 -5.24 15.95
CA THR A 8 -18.41 -4.27 16.19
C THR A 8 -17.96 -2.97 16.83
N ASP A 9 -16.67 -2.82 17.15
CA ASP A 9 -16.11 -1.58 17.68
C ASP A 9 -15.93 -0.55 16.54
N PRO A 10 -16.51 0.66 16.63
CA PRO A 10 -16.25 1.75 15.69
C PRO A 10 -14.76 2.08 15.51
N GLY A 11 -13.93 1.82 16.52
CA GLY A 11 -12.47 1.98 16.47
C GLY A 11 -11.72 0.87 15.74
N PHE A 12 -12.39 -0.19 15.27
CA PHE A 12 -11.72 -1.31 14.60
C PHE A 12 -10.96 -0.90 13.32
N PHE A 13 -11.45 0.13 12.63
CA PHE A 13 -10.77 0.72 11.47
C PHE A 13 -10.01 2.01 11.81
N ASP A 14 -9.83 2.35 13.08
CA ASP A 14 -8.97 3.47 13.46
C ASP A 14 -7.53 3.15 13.06
N GLY A 15 -7.00 3.93 12.12
CA GLY A 15 -5.71 3.65 11.49
C GLY A 15 -5.66 2.37 10.65
N ARG A 16 -6.79 1.79 10.20
CA ARG A 16 -6.79 0.65 9.27
C ARG A 16 -7.55 0.95 8.00
N TYR A 17 -7.10 0.39 6.89
CA TYR A 17 -7.79 0.44 5.60
C TYR A 17 -7.84 -0.95 4.98
N MET A 18 -8.97 -1.28 4.36
CA MET A 18 -9.10 -2.41 3.46
C MET A 18 -9.37 -1.87 2.07
N VAL A 19 -8.54 -2.27 1.09
CA VAL A 19 -8.66 -1.79 -0.28
C VAL A 19 -8.75 -2.96 -1.25
N GLU A 20 -9.52 -2.76 -2.31
CA GLU A 20 -9.65 -3.67 -3.44
C GLU A 20 -8.73 -3.19 -4.56
N ILE A 21 -7.84 -4.05 -5.02
CA ILE A 21 -6.91 -3.79 -6.12
C ILE A 21 -7.70 -3.91 -7.42
N THR A 22 -7.73 -2.83 -8.20
CA THR A 22 -8.48 -2.78 -9.47
C THR A 22 -7.58 -2.92 -10.68
N ASP A 23 -6.33 -2.48 -10.57
CA ASP A 23 -5.33 -2.62 -11.63
C ASP A 23 -3.92 -2.64 -11.03
N TRP A 24 -2.98 -3.23 -11.75
CA TRP A 24 -1.57 -3.18 -11.37
C TRP A 24 -0.62 -3.35 -12.56
N ASN A 25 0.57 -2.80 -12.42
CA ASN A 25 1.66 -2.92 -13.39
C ASN A 25 2.99 -3.12 -12.68
N TRP A 26 3.87 -3.93 -13.26
CA TRP A 26 5.28 -3.99 -12.86
C TRP A 26 6.10 -3.06 -13.76
N GLY A 27 6.18 -1.80 -13.34
CA GLY A 27 6.85 -0.74 -14.07
C GLY A 27 8.37 -0.78 -13.90
N LEU A 28 9.07 -0.45 -14.98
CA LEU A 28 10.47 -0.09 -14.95
C LEU A 28 10.61 1.42 -15.14
N HIS A 29 11.16 2.08 -14.13
CA HIS A 29 11.48 3.50 -14.18
C HIS A 29 12.96 3.70 -14.43
N VAL A 30 13.28 4.47 -15.47
CA VAL A 30 14.63 4.95 -15.76
C VAL A 30 14.54 6.46 -15.95
N GLY A 31 15.28 7.20 -15.13
CA GLY A 31 15.32 8.66 -15.17
C GLY A 31 16.69 9.19 -14.81
N LEU A 32 16.88 10.50 -14.90
CA LEU A 32 18.07 11.14 -14.34
C LEU A 32 17.98 11.11 -12.81
N SER A 33 19.07 10.76 -12.14
CA SER A 33 19.20 10.92 -10.69
C SER A 33 19.06 12.39 -10.35
N HIS A 34 18.31 12.69 -9.28
CA HIS A 34 18.28 14.04 -8.75
C HIS A 34 19.65 14.38 -8.16
N ASP A 35 20.01 15.67 -8.10
CA ASP A 35 21.31 16.11 -7.58
C ASP A 35 21.53 15.66 -6.12
N THR A 36 20.44 15.45 -5.38
CA THR A 36 20.44 14.99 -3.98
C THR A 36 20.48 13.47 -3.84
N THR A 37 20.40 12.69 -4.93
CA THR A 37 20.52 11.22 -4.86
C THR A 37 21.98 10.85 -4.56
N PRO A 38 22.28 10.11 -3.48
CA PRO A 38 23.64 9.63 -3.16
C PRO A 38 24.26 8.87 -4.33
N VAL A 39 25.57 9.02 -4.54
CA VAL A 39 26.30 8.50 -5.71
C VAL A 39 26.19 6.98 -5.80
N GLU A 40 26.26 6.30 -4.65
CA GLU A 40 26.10 4.86 -4.47
C GLU A 40 24.73 4.33 -4.92
N TYR A 41 23.71 5.18 -4.96
CA TYR A 41 22.36 4.84 -5.43
C TYR A 41 22.11 5.27 -6.87
N ARG A 42 23.11 5.84 -7.56
CA ARG A 42 23.01 6.22 -8.98
C ARG A 42 23.42 5.04 -9.85
N PHE A 43 22.52 4.62 -10.72
CA PHE A 43 22.79 3.66 -11.76
C PHE A 43 23.61 4.32 -12.90
N GLN A 44 24.66 3.65 -13.36
CA GLN A 44 25.49 4.07 -14.51
C GLN A 44 25.89 5.56 -14.54
N GLY A 45 26.29 6.13 -13.40
CA GLY A 45 26.90 7.45 -13.36
C GLY A 45 25.93 8.64 -13.41
N GLY A 46 24.64 8.41 -13.16
CA GLY A 46 23.68 9.53 -13.03
C GLY A 46 22.23 9.18 -13.31
N LEU A 47 21.88 7.90 -13.44
CA LEU A 47 20.50 7.47 -13.64
C LEU A 47 19.87 6.99 -12.34
N ALA A 48 18.63 7.38 -12.12
CA ALA A 48 17.73 6.67 -11.22
C ALA A 48 17.16 5.48 -11.99
N TYR A 49 17.30 4.28 -11.41
CA TYR A 49 16.74 3.04 -11.94
C TYR A 49 15.93 2.39 -10.82
N ALA A 50 14.64 2.17 -11.05
CA ALA A 50 13.75 1.53 -10.08
C ALA A 50 12.79 0.57 -10.76
N ARG A 51 12.70 -0.65 -10.23
CA ARG A 51 11.60 -1.58 -10.52
C ARG A 51 10.57 -1.43 -9.42
N SER A 52 9.38 -0.96 -9.75
CA SER A 52 8.30 -0.77 -8.79
C SER A 52 7.04 -1.47 -9.25
N ILE A 53 6.29 -2.01 -8.30
CA ILE A 53 4.92 -2.47 -8.57
C ILE A 53 4.03 -1.26 -8.32
N GLU A 54 3.30 -0.83 -9.34
CA GLU A 54 2.30 0.22 -9.22
C GLU A 54 0.91 -0.40 -9.27
N MET A 55 -0.01 0.10 -8.45
CA MET A 55 -1.39 -0.40 -8.39
C MET A 55 -2.37 0.75 -8.28
N ALA A 56 -3.54 0.54 -8.86
CA ALA A 56 -4.74 1.30 -8.58
C ALA A 56 -5.65 0.45 -7.68
N ALA A 57 -6.25 1.09 -6.68
CA ALA A 57 -7.15 0.45 -5.75
C ALA A 57 -8.33 1.34 -5.35
N ARG A 58 -9.35 0.73 -4.75
CA ARG A 58 -10.50 1.43 -4.18
C ARG A 58 -10.68 1.02 -2.73
N VAL A 59 -10.97 2.00 -1.87
CA VAL A 59 -11.22 1.74 -0.46
C VAL A 59 -12.53 0.98 -0.28
N ARG A 60 -12.48 -0.14 0.42
CA ARG A 60 -13.65 -0.91 0.85
C ARG A 60 -14.07 -0.54 2.27
N ALA A 61 -13.10 -0.39 3.16
CA ALA A 61 -13.31 0.06 4.53
C ALA A 61 -12.15 0.98 4.97
N PRO A 62 -12.40 1.96 5.87
CA PRO A 62 -13.66 2.25 6.55
C PRO A 62 -14.72 2.86 5.63
N SER A 63 -16.00 2.81 6.07
CA SER A 63 -17.15 3.28 5.30
C SER A 63 -17.09 4.77 4.95
N THR A 64 -16.46 5.59 5.80
CA THR A 64 -16.22 7.03 5.60
C THR A 64 -15.39 7.34 4.35
N HIS A 65 -14.60 6.37 3.88
CA HIS A 65 -13.72 6.51 2.73
C HIS A 65 -14.08 5.55 1.59
N ARG A 66 -15.17 4.80 1.74
CA ARG A 66 -15.60 3.78 0.77
C ARG A 66 -15.68 4.35 -0.65
N GLY A 67 -15.09 3.63 -1.60
CA GLY A 67 -15.12 3.95 -3.01
C GLY A 67 -14.07 4.97 -3.47
N LYS A 68 -13.40 5.66 -2.52
CA LYS A 68 -12.27 6.55 -2.81
C LYS A 68 -11.15 5.80 -3.52
N LEU A 69 -10.49 6.50 -4.44
CA LEU A 69 -9.42 5.98 -5.28
C LEU A 69 -8.07 6.07 -4.55
N MET A 70 -7.26 5.03 -4.68
CA MET A 70 -5.94 4.97 -4.10
C MET A 70 -4.92 4.56 -5.14
N ARG A 71 -3.81 5.30 -5.21
CA ARG A 71 -2.62 4.89 -5.95
C ARG A 71 -1.63 4.26 -4.97
N ILE A 72 -1.07 3.12 -5.36
CA ILE A 72 -0.11 2.39 -4.54
C ILE A 72 1.17 2.17 -5.35
N TRP A 73 2.33 2.33 -4.72
CA TRP A 73 3.61 1.88 -5.29
C TRP A 73 4.42 1.09 -4.27
N ILE A 74 4.98 -0.03 -4.70
CA ILE A 74 5.85 -0.88 -3.90
C ILE A 74 7.27 -0.72 -4.41
N SER A 75 8.17 -0.30 -3.53
CA SER A 75 9.59 -0.20 -3.81
C SER A 75 10.34 -1.33 -3.09
N PRO A 76 11.24 -2.05 -3.79
CA PRO A 76 12.02 -3.07 -3.14
C PRO A 76 13.05 -2.46 -2.20
N PHE A 77 13.33 -3.15 -1.10
CA PHE A 77 14.51 -2.90 -0.29
C PHE A 77 15.49 -4.09 -0.35
N GLY A 78 16.78 -3.76 -0.34
CA GLY A 78 17.85 -4.73 -0.32
C GLY A 78 18.11 -5.32 1.07
N PRO A 79 18.96 -6.36 1.18
CA PRO A 79 19.24 -7.05 2.44
C PRO A 79 19.94 -6.18 3.49
N GLU A 80 20.47 -5.03 3.09
CA GLU A 80 21.17 -4.08 3.96
C GLU A 80 20.22 -3.13 4.70
N VAL A 81 18.93 -3.09 4.32
CA VAL A 81 17.93 -2.29 5.03
C VAL A 81 17.51 -3.00 6.32
N SER A 82 17.72 -2.33 7.45
CA SER A 82 17.25 -2.73 8.77
C SER A 82 15.95 -2.00 9.14
N PHE A 83 15.11 -2.65 9.94
CA PHE A 83 13.91 -2.07 10.54
C PHE A 83 14.05 -2.10 12.07
N GLY A 84 13.52 -1.08 12.75
CA GLY A 84 13.63 -0.90 14.21
C GLY A 84 14.57 0.24 14.62
N SER A 85 15.08 0.21 15.86
CA SER A 85 15.70 1.36 16.57
C SER A 85 16.80 2.12 15.83
N ASP A 86 17.51 1.46 14.91
CA ASP A 86 18.61 2.05 14.13
C ASP A 86 18.32 2.02 12.61
N GLY A 87 17.07 1.76 12.21
CA GLY A 87 16.63 1.55 10.83
C GLY A 87 15.31 2.26 10.51
N LEU A 88 14.56 1.72 9.54
CA LEU A 88 13.21 2.23 9.24
C LEU A 88 12.21 1.79 10.31
N ASP A 89 11.38 2.73 10.79
CA ASP A 89 10.32 2.44 11.77
C ASP A 89 8.98 2.04 11.12
N ASP A 90 8.90 2.09 9.78
CA ASP A 90 7.70 1.80 9.02
C ASP A 90 7.99 1.01 7.75
N VAL A 91 7.00 0.25 7.30
CA VAL A 91 7.04 -0.52 6.04
C VAL A 91 6.40 0.25 4.89
N GLY A 92 6.19 1.55 5.05
CA GLY A 92 5.51 2.38 4.08
C GLY A 92 4.93 3.67 4.64
N ARG A 93 4.36 4.47 3.76
CA ARG A 93 3.74 5.76 4.08
C ARG A 93 2.41 5.90 3.38
N PHE A 94 1.46 6.52 4.07
CA PHE A 94 0.10 6.70 3.62
C PHE A 94 -0.29 8.18 3.68
N TYR A 95 -0.89 8.67 2.60
CA TYR A 95 -1.19 10.09 2.43
C TYR A 95 -2.63 10.26 1.93
N GLU A 96 -3.40 11.12 2.59
CA GLU A 96 -4.62 11.67 1.97
C GLU A 96 -4.21 12.83 1.05
N ARG A 97 -4.59 12.73 -0.23
CA ARG A 97 -4.32 13.76 -1.26
C ARG A 97 -5.62 14.44 -1.61
N SER A 98 -5.72 15.73 -1.31
CA SER A 98 -6.84 16.57 -1.75
C SER A 98 -6.65 16.96 -3.23
N GLY A 99 -6.89 16.03 -4.15
CA GLY A 99 -7.13 16.33 -5.57
C GLY A 99 -5.93 16.70 -6.47
N ASP A 100 -6.03 16.16 -7.68
CA ASP A 100 -5.70 16.80 -8.98
C ASP A 100 -4.37 16.50 -9.72
N ALA A 101 -3.35 15.91 -9.11
CA ALA A 101 -2.16 15.52 -9.91
C ALA A 101 -2.35 14.19 -10.67
N TYR A 102 -3.04 13.22 -10.05
CA TYR A 102 -3.15 11.85 -10.58
C TYR A 102 -4.57 11.26 -10.47
N GLY A 103 -5.56 12.04 -10.04
CA GLY A 103 -6.94 11.61 -9.90
C GLY A 103 -7.22 10.62 -8.75
N SER A 104 -6.29 10.43 -7.81
CA SER A 104 -6.47 9.59 -6.61
C SER A 104 -6.75 10.42 -5.35
N ASP A 105 -7.59 9.90 -4.46
CA ASP A 105 -7.87 10.50 -3.13
C ASP A 105 -6.79 10.14 -2.10
N PHE A 106 -6.12 9.00 -2.30
CA PHE A 106 -5.07 8.50 -1.42
C PHE A 106 -3.84 8.04 -2.19
N GLU A 107 -2.69 8.15 -1.54
CA GLU A 107 -1.42 7.62 -2.00
C GLU A 107 -0.81 6.71 -0.92
N LEU A 108 -0.25 5.58 -1.36
CA LEU A 108 0.39 4.60 -0.49
C LEU A 108 1.74 4.16 -1.07
N SER A 109 2.82 4.38 -0.33
CA SER A 109 4.12 3.78 -0.61
C SER A 109 4.33 2.58 0.30
N LEU A 110 4.74 1.44 -0.25
CA LEU A 110 5.09 0.24 0.52
C LEU A 110 6.52 -0.22 0.23
N HIS A 111 7.09 -0.90 1.21
CA HIS A 111 8.39 -1.53 1.13
C HIS A 111 8.25 -3.06 1.15
N LEU A 112 8.91 -3.74 0.22
CA LEU A 112 8.93 -5.20 0.12
C LEU A 112 10.38 -5.67 -0.07
N PRO A 113 10.84 -6.76 0.57
CA PRO A 113 12.18 -7.26 0.28
C PRO A 113 12.29 -7.67 -1.20
N GLU A 114 13.43 -7.40 -1.83
CA GLU A 114 13.63 -7.67 -3.26
C GLU A 114 13.33 -9.13 -3.64
N SER A 115 13.67 -10.08 -2.76
CA SER A 115 13.40 -11.51 -2.94
C SER A 115 11.91 -11.86 -3.00
N ALA A 116 11.03 -11.02 -2.48
CA ALA A 116 9.59 -11.22 -2.50
C ALA A 116 8.90 -10.63 -3.75
N LEU A 117 9.62 -9.87 -4.59
CA LEU A 117 9.03 -9.25 -5.79
C LEU A 117 8.47 -10.30 -6.77
N GLY A 118 9.24 -11.35 -7.07
CA GLY A 118 8.82 -12.41 -7.99
C GLY A 118 7.53 -13.12 -7.54
N PRO A 119 7.46 -13.60 -6.28
CA PRO A 119 6.23 -14.12 -5.69
C PRO A 119 5.08 -13.10 -5.71
N ALA A 120 5.34 -11.83 -5.36
CA ALA A 120 4.30 -10.79 -5.34
C ALA A 120 3.69 -10.55 -6.72
N VAL A 121 4.52 -10.43 -7.77
CA VAL A 121 4.07 -10.30 -9.16
C VAL A 121 3.23 -11.50 -9.58
N THR A 122 3.66 -12.71 -9.23
CA THR A 122 2.92 -13.95 -9.53
C THR A 122 1.55 -13.96 -8.84
N CYS A 123 1.49 -13.60 -7.56
CA CYS A 123 0.25 -13.56 -6.80
C CYS A 123 -0.69 -12.44 -7.26
N LEU A 124 -0.19 -11.24 -7.56
CA LEU A 124 -0.99 -10.14 -8.12
C LEU A 124 -1.57 -10.49 -9.49
N SER A 125 -0.84 -11.26 -10.30
CA SER A 125 -1.31 -11.75 -11.61
C SER A 125 -2.42 -12.80 -11.51
N SER A 126 -2.66 -13.38 -10.33
CA SER A 126 -3.46 -14.62 -10.22
C SER A 126 -4.52 -14.57 -9.12
N VAL A 127 -4.13 -14.30 -7.89
CA VAL A 127 -4.96 -14.55 -6.71
C VAL A 127 -5.20 -13.33 -5.85
N TRP A 128 -4.23 -12.42 -5.69
CA TRP A 128 -4.36 -11.28 -4.79
C TRP A 128 -5.29 -10.22 -5.38
N LYS A 129 -6.29 -9.84 -4.59
CA LYS A 129 -7.35 -8.89 -4.96
C LYS A 129 -7.54 -7.80 -3.94
N TYR A 130 -7.11 -8.03 -2.70
CA TYR A 130 -7.30 -7.10 -1.59
C TYR A 130 -5.98 -6.84 -0.88
N LEU A 131 -5.89 -5.67 -0.28
CA LEU A 131 -4.79 -5.23 0.55
C LEU A 131 -5.36 -4.62 1.83
N ASP A 132 -4.94 -5.16 2.97
CA ASP A 132 -5.15 -4.56 4.28
C ASP A 132 -3.92 -3.73 4.65
N ILE A 133 -4.16 -2.54 5.23
CA ILE A 133 -3.14 -1.56 5.58
C ILE A 133 -3.37 -1.13 7.03
N TRP A 134 -2.31 -1.12 7.83
CA TRP A 134 -2.31 -0.59 9.19
C TRP A 134 -1.39 0.60 9.27
N THR A 135 -1.91 1.70 9.80
CA THR A 135 -1.25 2.99 9.89
C THR A 135 -1.25 3.51 11.31
N VAL A 136 -0.21 4.28 11.64
CA VAL A 136 -0.17 5.15 12.81
C VAL A 136 -0.09 6.59 12.30
N ASP A 137 -0.68 7.52 13.07
CA ASP A 137 -0.82 8.96 12.76
C ASP A 137 -1.93 9.32 11.76
N ASP A 138 -2.22 10.61 11.63
CA ASP A 138 -3.26 11.13 10.74
C ASP A 138 -2.79 11.11 9.27
N PRO A 139 -3.52 10.47 8.34
CA PRO A 139 -3.22 10.48 6.90
C PRO A 139 -3.09 11.87 6.28
N LYS A 140 -3.72 12.91 6.86
CA LYS A 140 -3.62 14.30 6.39
C LYS A 140 -2.23 14.89 6.60
N ASP A 141 -1.56 14.47 7.67
CA ASP A 141 -0.23 14.94 8.05
C ASP A 141 0.88 13.95 7.67
N ARG A 142 0.56 12.96 6.82
CA ARG A 142 1.34 11.75 6.47
C ARG A 142 1.34 10.72 7.60
N ALA A 143 0.65 9.60 7.37
CA ALA A 143 0.63 8.46 8.26
C ALA A 143 1.74 7.45 7.94
N SER A 144 2.24 6.77 8.96
CA SER A 144 3.26 5.71 8.84
C SER A 144 2.57 4.36 8.75
N VAL A 145 2.97 3.50 7.82
CA VAL A 145 2.39 2.15 7.66
C VAL A 145 3.19 1.18 8.52
N THR A 146 2.55 0.58 9.52
CA THR A 146 3.20 -0.37 10.43
C THR A 146 3.11 -1.80 9.94
N ALA A 147 2.07 -2.12 9.17
CA ALA A 147 1.90 -3.42 8.54
C ALA A 147 1.03 -3.31 7.30
N PHE A 148 1.14 -4.30 6.41
CA PHE A 148 0.19 -4.52 5.32
C PHE A 148 0.12 -6.01 4.98
N SER A 149 -0.97 -6.45 4.34
CA SER A 149 -1.12 -7.83 3.89
C SER A 149 -1.99 -7.93 2.65
N PHE A 150 -1.54 -8.71 1.67
CA PHE A 150 -2.35 -9.06 0.51
C PHE A 150 -3.19 -10.31 0.76
N SER A 151 -4.38 -10.36 0.16
CA SER A 151 -5.25 -11.51 0.24
C SER A 151 -6.07 -11.72 -1.04
N ALA A 152 -6.52 -12.95 -1.25
CA ALA A 152 -7.38 -13.31 -2.39
C ALA A 152 -8.86 -13.01 -2.14
N SER A 153 -9.25 -12.90 -0.87
CA SER A 153 -10.63 -12.74 -0.43
C SER A 153 -10.68 -11.97 0.87
N ILE A 154 -11.77 -11.24 1.06
CA ILE A 154 -12.08 -10.56 2.32
C ILE A 154 -12.34 -11.62 3.40
N HIS A 155 -11.68 -11.46 4.55
CA HIS A 155 -11.90 -12.37 5.67
C HIS A 155 -13.38 -12.33 6.11
N PRO A 156 -14.03 -13.46 6.43
CA PRO A 156 -15.47 -13.50 6.73
C PRO A 156 -15.93 -12.49 7.78
N ASN A 157 -15.13 -12.29 8.83
CA ASN A 157 -15.45 -11.34 9.91
C ASN A 157 -15.41 -9.86 9.46
N LEU A 158 -14.89 -9.56 8.27
CA LEU A 158 -14.72 -8.21 7.73
C LEU A 158 -15.66 -7.90 6.55
N ILE A 159 -16.49 -8.87 6.14
CA ILE A 159 -17.40 -8.71 4.99
C ILE A 159 -18.35 -7.54 5.21
N ASP A 160 -18.96 -7.45 6.40
CA ASP A 160 -19.93 -6.40 6.71
C ASP A 160 -19.31 -4.99 6.63
N TRP A 161 -18.04 -4.87 7.04
CA TRP A 161 -17.29 -3.62 6.93
C TRP A 161 -16.94 -3.27 5.50
N ALA A 162 -16.59 -4.27 4.71
CA ALA A 162 -16.22 -4.09 3.31
C ALA A 162 -17.40 -3.71 2.41
N GLY A 163 -18.63 -3.85 2.89
CA GLY A 163 -19.87 -3.55 2.17
C GLY A 163 -20.05 -4.33 0.87
N GLU A 164 -21.17 -4.06 0.19
CA GLU A 164 -21.49 -4.65 -1.11
C GLU A 164 -20.39 -4.40 -2.15
N PRO A 165 -20.09 -5.32 -3.08
CA PRO A 165 -19.10 -5.11 -4.13
C PRO A 165 -19.23 -3.75 -4.82
N LEU A 166 -18.09 -3.08 -5.05
CA LEU A 166 -18.10 -1.82 -5.79
C LEU A 166 -18.35 -2.12 -7.27
N GLU A 167 -19.16 -1.29 -7.92
CA GLU A 167 -19.36 -1.41 -9.38
C GLU A 167 -18.04 -1.14 -10.11
N ALA A 168 -17.79 -1.94 -11.15
CA ALA A 168 -16.68 -1.72 -12.06
C ALA A 168 -16.86 -0.36 -12.76
N ARG A 169 -15.78 0.42 -12.84
CA ARG A 169 -15.74 1.69 -13.57
C ARG A 169 -15.12 1.49 -14.94
#